data_AF-A0A4R1RC30-F1
#
_entry.id   AF-A0A4R1RC30-F1
#
_cell.length_a   1.000
_cell.length_b   1.000
_cell.length_c   1.000
_cell.angle_alpha   90.00
_cell.angle_beta   90.00
_cell.angle_gamma   90.00
#
_symmetry.space_group_name_H-M   'P 1'
#
loop_
_entity.id
_entity.type
_entity.pdbx_description
1 polymer ?
#
loop_
_entity_poly.entity_id
_entity_poly.type
_entity_poly.pdbx_seq_one_letter_code
_entity_poly.pdbx_strand_id
1 'polypeptide(L)'
;MADLYFCQNELWNNPTEFMSEIRRITNSDGIINIQWVFQTFKPEGTRISGEFDDCFILIQVFSVQKFLTIDVFWWQPRQEIEQFSEALIDLFRPQVLATESRLRAEHLN
;
A
#
# COMPACT_ATOMS: atom_id res chain seq x y z
N MET A 1 -8.13 3.42 2.91
CA MET A 1 -7.95 3.61 1.46
C MET A 1 -7.29 4.96 1.25
N ALA A 2 -6.32 5.06 0.35
CA ALA A 2 -5.64 6.32 0.04
C ALA A 2 -5.32 6.40 -1.46
N ASP A 3 -5.69 7.52 -2.06
CA ASP A 3 -5.40 7.88 -3.45
C ASP A 3 -4.30 8.96 -3.44
N LEU A 4 -3.16 8.62 -4.03
CA LEU A 4 -1.95 9.44 -4.00
C LEU A 4 -1.65 9.94 -5.41
N TYR A 5 -1.81 11.25 -5.62
CA TYR A 5 -1.64 11.89 -6.92
C TYR A 5 -0.33 12.65 -7.01
N PHE A 6 0.25 12.65 -8.22
CA PHE A 6 1.49 13.35 -8.54
C PHE A 6 2.63 12.97 -7.58
N CYS A 7 2.79 11.66 -7.32
CA CYS A 7 3.85 11.14 -6.46
C CYS A 7 5.23 11.57 -6.97
N GLN A 8 6.08 12.06 -6.07
CA GLN A 8 7.42 12.55 -6.41
C GLN A 8 8.47 11.42 -6.40
N ASN A 9 8.23 10.36 -5.63
CA ASN A 9 9.13 9.21 -5.57
C ASN A 9 8.57 8.04 -6.40
N GLU A 10 9.10 7.87 -7.61
CA GLU A 10 8.61 6.91 -8.61
C GLU A 10 9.25 5.52 -8.49
N LEU A 11 9.16 4.90 -7.29
CA LEU A 11 9.79 3.60 -7.02
C LEU A 11 9.35 2.48 -7.97
N TRP A 12 8.18 2.61 -8.61
CA TRP A 12 7.70 1.67 -9.62
C TRP A 12 8.60 1.56 -10.86
N ASN A 13 9.51 2.52 -11.09
CA ASN A 13 10.53 2.42 -12.12
C ASN A 13 11.64 1.40 -11.76
N ASN A 14 11.75 1.01 -10.48
CA ASN A 14 12.68 0.01 -9.98
C ASN A 14 11.97 -1.00 -9.05
N PRO A 15 11.37 -2.08 -9.61
CA PRO A 15 10.62 -3.07 -8.85
C PRO A 15 11.37 -3.71 -7.67
N THR A 16 12.68 -3.92 -7.81
CA THR A 16 13.49 -4.52 -6.74
C THR A 16 13.62 -3.59 -5.55
N GLU A 17 13.92 -2.31 -5.81
CA GLU A 17 13.99 -1.28 -4.78
C GLU A 17 12.63 -1.03 -4.14
N PHE A 18 11.57 -0.97 -4.96
CA PHE A 18 10.21 -0.82 -4.47
C PHE A 18 9.84 -1.95 -3.49
N MET A 19 10.06 -3.22 -3.87
CA MET A 19 9.80 -4.34 -2.98
C MET A 19 10.68 -4.33 -1.72
N SER A 20 11.92 -3.84 -1.83
CA SER A 20 12.82 -3.68 -0.67
C SER A 20 12.27 -2.65 0.32
N GLU A 21 11.83 -1.49 -0.16
CA GLU A 21 11.26 -0.43 0.69
C GLU A 21 9.95 -0.87 1.35
N ILE A 22 9.05 -1.52 0.60
CA ILE A 22 7.82 -2.08 1.16
C ILE A 22 8.12 -3.05 2.30
N ARG A 23 9.05 -3.99 2.10
CA ARG A 23 9.47 -4.94 3.14
C ARG A 23 10.14 -4.25 4.33
N ARG A 24 10.93 -3.21 4.08
CA ARG A 24 11.59 -2.43 5.14
C ARG A 24 10.55 -1.80 6.06
N ILE A 25 9.52 -1.16 5.50
CA ILE A 25 8.45 -0.52 6.27
C ILE A 25 7.65 -1.57 7.06
N THR A 26 7.24 -2.68 6.44
CA THR A 26 6.46 -3.67 7.18
C THR A 26 7.25 -4.33 8.32
N ASN A 27 8.54 -4.57 8.12
CA ASN A 27 9.39 -5.13 9.18
C ASN A 27 9.65 -4.14 10.33
N SER A 28 9.72 -2.83 10.08
CA SER A 28 9.90 -1.83 11.15
C SER A 28 8.69 -1.73 12.06
N ASP A 29 7.50 -2.00 11.52
CA ASP A 29 6.23 -1.78 12.21
C ASP A 29 5.71 -3.09 12.85
N GLY A 30 6.55 -4.14 12.89
CA GLY A 30 6.17 -5.43 13.47
C GLY A 30 5.23 -6.27 12.60
N ILE A 31 4.96 -5.84 11.37
CA ILE A 31 4.15 -6.57 10.39
C ILE A 31 5.07 -7.59 9.67
N ILE A 32 5.14 -8.78 10.23
CA ILE A 32 6.02 -9.86 9.77
C ILE A 32 5.26 -10.94 9.00
N ASN A 33 5.99 -11.77 8.24
CA ASN A 33 5.47 -12.94 7.52
C ASN A 33 4.45 -12.65 6.39
N ILE A 34 4.47 -11.45 5.83
CA ILE A 34 3.62 -11.12 4.67
C ILE A 34 4.08 -11.88 3.43
N GLN A 35 3.15 -12.58 2.78
CA GLN A 35 3.36 -13.14 1.45
C GLN A 35 3.07 -12.09 0.39
N TRP A 36 4.13 -11.43 -0.08
CA TRP A 36 4.01 -10.42 -1.12
C TRP A 36 3.89 -11.02 -2.52
N VAL A 37 2.92 -10.53 -3.29
CA VAL A 37 2.73 -10.80 -4.71
C VAL A 37 2.96 -9.51 -5.48
N PHE A 38 3.90 -9.54 -6.42
CA PHE A 38 4.22 -8.42 -7.30
C PHE A 38 3.82 -8.77 -8.74
N GLN A 39 3.01 -7.92 -9.36
CA GLN A 39 2.49 -8.13 -10.71
C GLN A 39 2.66 -6.86 -11.54
N THR A 40 3.16 -7.02 -12.76
CA THR A 40 3.24 -5.95 -13.76
C THR A 40 2.27 -6.25 -14.90
N PHE A 41 1.42 -5.30 -15.24
CA PHE A 41 0.46 -5.39 -16.35
C PHE A 41 0.83 -4.40 -17.43
N LYS A 42 0.60 -4.78 -18.70
CA LYS A 42 0.80 -3.88 -19.83
C LYS A 42 -0.41 -2.93 -20.00
N PRO A 43 -0.21 -1.68 -20.43
CA PRO A 43 1.07 -1.10 -20.84
C PRO A 43 2.03 -0.78 -19.68
N GLU A 44 1.57 -0.26 -18.53
CA GLU A 44 2.49 0.17 -17.45
C GLU A 44 1.88 0.13 -16.03
N GLY A 45 0.96 -0.80 -15.76
CA GLY A 45 0.39 -0.96 -14.43
C GLY A 45 1.29 -1.81 -13.53
N THR A 46 1.45 -1.43 -12.27
CA THR A 46 2.06 -2.30 -11.24
C THR A 46 1.06 -2.56 -10.14
N ARG A 47 1.00 -3.80 -9.64
CA ARG A 47 0.22 -4.18 -8.46
C ARG A 47 1.11 -4.91 -7.48
N ILE A 48 1.01 -4.50 -6.23
CA ILE A 48 1.61 -5.19 -5.10
C ILE A 48 0.47 -5.57 -4.17
N SER A 49 0.38 -6.83 -3.78
CA SER A 49 -0.57 -7.26 -2.77
C SER A 49 0.13 -8.12 -1.73
N GLY A 50 -0.33 -8.02 -0.49
CA GLY A 50 0.21 -8.78 0.63
C GLY A 50 -0.90 -9.14 1.60
N GLU A 51 -0.79 -10.34 2.16
CA GLU A 51 -1.70 -10.85 3.19
C GLU A 51 -0.89 -11.27 4.40
N PHE A 52 -1.37 -10.93 5.59
CA PHE A 52 -0.88 -11.46 6.86
C PHE A 52 -2.02 -11.39 7.89
N ASP A 53 -2.09 -12.38 8.79
CA ASP A 53 -3.16 -12.54 9.76
C ASP A 53 -4.57 -12.30 9.17
N ASP A 54 -5.25 -11.25 9.64
CA ASP A 54 -6.58 -10.78 9.27
C ASP A 54 -6.53 -9.48 8.45
N CYS A 55 -5.38 -9.20 7.82
CA CYS A 55 -5.12 -7.99 7.06
C CYS A 55 -4.73 -8.28 5.61
N PHE A 56 -5.28 -7.46 4.72
CA PHE A 56 -5.01 -7.45 3.30
C PHE A 56 -4.52 -6.07 2.88
N ILE A 57 -3.41 -6.03 2.13
CA ILE A 57 -2.82 -4.82 1.58
C ILE A 57 -2.79 -4.94 0.06
N LEU A 58 -3.18 -3.88 -0.62
CA LEU A 58 -3.11 -3.74 -2.07
C LEU A 58 -2.61 -2.34 -2.43
N ILE A 59 -1.59 -2.30 -3.28
CA ILE A 59 -1.03 -1.08 -3.85
C ILE A 59 -1.16 -1.23 -5.37
N GLN A 60 -1.82 -0.27 -6.02
CA GLN A 60 -1.94 -0.24 -7.48
C GLN A 60 -1.33 1.04 -8.02
N VAL A 61 -0.39 0.91 -8.95
CA VAL A 61 0.33 2.02 -9.55
C VAL A 61 -0.07 2.20 -11.00
N PHE A 62 -0.31 3.46 -11.36
CA PHE A 62 -0.60 3.96 -12.69
C PHE A 62 0.50 4.98 -13.07
N SER A 63 1.62 4.46 -13.59
CA SER A 63 2.88 5.21 -13.80
C SER A 63 2.69 6.48 -14.63
N VAL A 64 1.94 6.40 -15.73
CA VAL A 64 1.70 7.51 -16.66
C VAL A 64 1.05 8.70 -15.97
N GLN A 65 0.16 8.44 -15.01
CA GLN A 65 -0.54 9.45 -14.23
C GLN A 65 0.22 9.86 -12.97
N LYS A 66 1.38 9.26 -12.67
CA LYS A 66 2.11 9.38 -11.39
C LYS A 66 1.19 9.21 -10.19
N PHE A 67 0.30 8.23 -10.32
CA PHE A 67 -0.82 7.97 -9.43
C PHE A 67 -0.71 6.57 -8.86
N LEU A 68 -1.08 6.41 -7.59
CA LEU A 68 -1.26 5.10 -7.00
C LEU A 68 -2.40 5.10 -6.00
N THR A 69 -3.00 3.93 -5.81
CA THR A 69 -3.98 3.65 -4.77
C THR A 69 -3.37 2.71 -3.75
N ILE A 70 -3.73 2.93 -2.48
CA ILE A 70 -3.39 2.07 -1.35
C ILE A 70 -4.69 1.65 -0.67
N ASP A 71 -4.98 0.36 -0.73
CA ASP A 71 -6.09 -0.27 -0.05
C ASP A 71 -5.53 -1.17 1.05
N VAL A 72 -5.82 -0.81 2.29
CA VAL A 72 -5.49 -1.59 3.47
C VAL A 72 -6.80 -1.95 4.15
N PHE A 73 -7.03 -3.24 4.32
CA PHE A 73 -8.19 -3.81 4.98
C PHE A 73 -7.69 -4.67 6.15
N TRP A 74 -8.31 -4.52 7.31
CA TRP A 74 -8.01 -5.34 8.47
C TRP A 74 -9.27 -5.56 9.29
N TRP A 75 -9.32 -6.66 10.03
CA TRP A 75 -10.51 -7.04 10.78
C TRP A 75 -10.60 -6.40 12.17
N GLN A 76 -9.47 -6.25 12.85
CA GLN A 76 -9.38 -5.60 14.18
C GLN A 76 -8.49 -4.36 14.13
N PRO A 77 -8.87 -3.22 14.75
CA PRO A 77 -8.03 -2.04 14.82
C PRO A 77 -6.60 -2.36 15.30
N ARG A 78 -5.60 -1.97 14.51
CA ARG A 78 -4.18 -2.24 14.75
C ARG A 78 -3.38 -0.97 14.46
N GLN A 79 -2.67 -0.46 15.47
CA GLN A 79 -1.91 0.79 15.37
C GLN A 79 -0.76 0.67 14.36
N GLU A 80 -0.11 -0.49 14.31
CA GLU A 80 0.96 -0.78 13.37
C GLU A 80 0.52 -0.66 11.91
N ILE A 81 -0.77 -0.89 11.62
CA ILE A 81 -1.33 -0.79 10.27
C ILE A 81 -1.62 0.64 9.85
N GLU A 82 -2.03 1.47 10.80
CA GLU A 82 -2.14 2.91 10.60
C GLU A 82 -0.76 3.51 10.31
N GLN A 83 0.25 3.16 11.12
CA GLN A 83 1.63 3.60 10.93
C GLN A 83 2.21 3.15 9.59
N PHE A 84 1.99 1.89 9.21
CA PHE A 84 2.37 1.37 7.90
C PHE A 84 1.74 2.18 6.76
N SER A 85 0.45 2.51 6.87
CA SER A 85 -0.27 3.28 5.85
C SER A 85 0.30 4.71 5.71
N GLU A 86 0.63 5.36 6.82
CA GLU A 86 1.29 6.67 6.83
C GLU A 86 2.70 6.59 6.22
N ALA A 87 3.48 5.58 6.59
CA ALA A 87 4.83 5.37 6.06
C ALA A 87 4.84 5.11 4.55
N LEU A 88 3.82 4.42 4.00
CA LEU A 88 3.64 4.28 2.56
C LEU A 88 3.38 5.63 1.89
N ILE A 89 2.52 6.47 2.49
CA ILE A 89 2.23 7.81 1.95
C ILE A 89 3.50 8.65 1.90
N ASP A 90 4.28 8.64 2.98
CA ASP A 90 5.56 9.34 3.07
C ASP A 90 6.60 8.81 2.07
N LEU A 91 6.62 7.50 1.82
CA LEU A 91 7.52 6.88 0.86
C LEU A 91 7.32 7.46 -0.55
N PHE A 92 6.07 7.65 -0.98
CA PHE A 92 5.76 8.11 -2.34
C PHE A 92 5.71 9.63 -2.51
N ARG A 93 5.58 10.37 -1.41
CA ARG A 93 5.56 11.85 -1.38
C ARG A 93 4.57 12.42 -2.40
N PRO A 94 3.26 12.15 -2.26
CA PRO A 94 2.24 12.72 -3.15
C PRO A 94 2.14 14.24 -2.99
N GLN A 95 1.75 14.94 -4.06
CA GLN A 95 1.39 16.36 -3.94
C GLN A 95 -0.07 16.53 -3.50
N VAL A 96 -0.94 15.59 -3.88
CA VAL A 96 -2.34 15.57 -3.49
C VAL A 96 -2.67 14.19 -2.97
N LEU A 97 -3.33 14.16 -1.80
CA LEU A 97 -3.70 12.96 -1.08
C LEU A 97 -5.21 13.01 -0.80
N ALA A 98 -5.92 11.93 -1.14
CA ALA A 98 -7.29 11.71 -0.71
C ALA A 98 -7.35 10.41 0.11
N THR A 99 -7.71 10.51 1.38
CA THR A 99 -7.81 9.36 2.29
C THR A 99 -9.25 9.13 2.71
N GLU A 100 -9.66 7.86 2.76
CA GLU A 100 -10.94 7.45 3.32
C GLU A 100 -10.75 6.22 4.22
N SER A 101 -11.34 6.29 5.41
CA SER A 101 -11.44 5.18 6.36
C SER A 101 -12.91 4.81 6.56
N ARG A 102 -13.25 3.53 6.37
CA ARG A 102 -14.61 3.00 6.54
C ARG A 102 -14.61 1.84 7.52
N LEU A 103 -15.52 1.87 8.48
CA LEU A 103 -15.85 0.69 9.30
C LEU A 103 -16.82 -0.19 8.51
N ARG A 104 -16.40 -1.41 8.15
CA ARG A 104 -17.24 -2.38 7.44
C ARG A 104 -17.80 -3.40 8.43
N ALA A 105 -19.03 -3.15 8.89
CA ALA A 105 -19.75 -3.99 9.85
C ALA A 105 -20.46 -5.19 9.17
N GLU A 106 -19.90 -5.78 8.13
CA GLU A 106 -20.58 -6.83 7.34
C GLU A 106 -20.72 -8.18 8.09
N HIS A 107 -20.12 -8.30 9.28
CA HIS A 107 -20.15 -9.50 10.12
C HIS A 107 -20.71 -9.29 11.54
N LEU A 108 -21.33 -8.13 11.84
CA LEU A 108 -22.11 -7.92 13.08
C LEU A 108 -23.57 -8.35 12.88
N ASN A 109 -23.79 -9.59 12.41
CA ASN A 109 -25.10 -10.25 12.40
C ASN A 109 -25.03 -11.50 13.28
#